data_AF-A0A846ACG9-F1
#
_entry.id   AF-A0A846ACG9-F1
#
_cell.length_a   1.000
_cell.length_b   1.000
_cell.length_c   1.000
_cell.angle_alpha   90.00
_cell.angle_beta   90.00
_cell.angle_gamma   90.00
#
_symmetry.space_group_name_H-M   'P 1'
#
loop_
_entity.id
_entity.type
_entity.pdbx_description
1 polymer ?
#
loop_
_entity_poly.entity_id
_entity_poly.type
_entity_poly.pdbx_seq_one_letter_code
_entity_poly.pdbx_strand_id
1 'polypeptide(L)' 'MGINGRIKIEEKIEVIPELFKEGFSAEKIAHILHLGIQQVQQFINNLN' A
#
# COMPACT_ATOMS: atom_id res chain seq x y z
N MET A 1 5.60 -5.31 27.98
CA MET A 1 5.00 -5.69 26.69
C MET A 1 4.08 -4.57 26.25
N GLY A 2 4.37 -3.91 25.13
CA GLY A 2 3.46 -2.91 24.57
C GLY A 2 4.07 -2.29 23.33
N ILE A 3 3.26 -2.17 22.28
CA ILE A 3 3.42 -1.38 21.04
C ILE A 3 4.09 -1.97 19.79
N ASN A 4 4.15 -3.30 19.55
CA ASN A 4 4.67 -3.83 18.26
C ASN A 4 3.62 -4.38 17.29
N GLY A 5 2.38 -3.87 17.32
CA GLY A 5 1.30 -4.36 16.45
C GLY A 5 0.77 -3.37 15.40
N ARG A 6 0.92 -2.06 15.62
CA ARG A 6 0.23 -1.03 14.83
C ARG A 6 1.08 -0.36 13.75
N ILE A 7 2.41 -0.48 13.83
CA ILE A 7 3.36 0.22 12.94
C ILE A 7 3.37 -0.36 11.50
N LYS A 8 2.85 -1.56 11.29
CA LYS A 8 3.12 -2.30 10.04
C LYS A 8 2.23 -1.95 8.84
N ILE A 9 1.13 -1.23 9.04
CA ILE A 9 0.14 -0.96 7.98
C ILE A 9 0.33 0.44 7.38
N GLU A 10 0.60 1.44 8.22
CA GLU A 10 0.80 2.83 7.78
C GLU A 10 2.02 2.93 6.86
N GLU A 11 3.13 2.29 7.23
CA GLU A 11 4.37 2.25 6.44
C GLU A 11 4.19 1.54 5.08
N LYS A 12 3.28 0.57 4.99
CA LYS A 12 2.96 -0.12 3.72
C LYS A 12 2.16 0.76 2.77
N ILE A 13 1.33 1.66 3.30
CA ILE A 13 0.47 2.51 2.48
C ILE A 13 1.28 3.65 1.87
N GLU A 14 2.28 4.17 2.60
CA GLU A 14 3.18 5.23 2.12
C GLU A 14 3.99 4.84 0.88
N VAL A 15 4.32 3.55 0.71
CA VAL A 15 5.09 3.06 -0.45
C VAL A 15 4.22 2.76 -1.69
N ILE A 16 2.89 2.73 -1.56
CA ILE A 16 1.97 2.56 -2.70
C ILE A 16 2.20 3.60 -3.82
N PRO A 17 2.26 4.92 -3.54
CA PRO A 17 2.50 5.94 -4.55
C PRO A 17 3.87 5.83 -5.21
N GLU A 18 4.91 5.42 -4.48
CA GLU A 18 6.25 5.23 -5.03
C GLU A 18 6.25 4.08 -6.03
N LEU A 19 5.72 2.91 -5.63
CA LEU A 19 5.59 1.76 -6.52
C LEU A 19 4.69 2.08 -7.73
N PHE A 20 3.61 2.84 -7.54
CA PHE A 20 2.75 3.25 -8.65
C PHE A 20 3.49 4.18 -9.64
N LYS A 21 4.30 5.12 -9.13
CA LYS A 21 5.17 6.00 -9.96
C LYS A 21 6.27 5.23 -10.68
N GLU A 22 6.78 4.15 -10.10
CA GLU A 22 7.72 3.23 -10.75
C GLU A 22 7.05 2.39 -11.86
N GLY A 23 5.73 2.48 -12.05
CA GLY A 23 4.99 1.78 -13.08
C GLY A 23 4.45 0.41 -12.66
N PHE A 24 4.45 0.10 -11.35
CA PHE A 24 3.82 -1.11 -10.85
C PHE A 24 2.30 -0.99 -10.91
N SER A 25 1.63 -2.04 -11.41
CA SER A 25 0.18 -2.14 -11.40
C SER A 25 -0.36 -2.37 -9.99
N ALA A 26 -1.58 -1.90 -9.71
CA ALA A 26 -2.24 -2.03 -8.40
C ALA A 26 -2.29 -3.48 -7.88
N GLU A 27 -2.47 -4.48 -8.76
CA GLU A 27 -2.40 -5.91 -8.41
C GLU A 27 -1.04 -6.32 -7.84
N LYS A 28 0.04 -5.88 -8.49
CA LYS A 28 1.40 -6.22 -8.10
C LYS A 28 1.78 -5.55 -6.78
N ILE A 29 1.35 -4.30 -6.59
CA ILE A 29 1.50 -3.55 -5.35
C ILE A 29 0.74 -4.24 -4.21
N ALA A 30 -0.51 -4.64 -4.44
CA ALA A 30 -1.31 -5.37 -3.46
C ALA A 30 -0.66 -6.69 -3.04
N HIS A 31 -0.09 -7.41 -4.01
CA HIS A 31 0.66 -8.64 -3.74
C HIS A 31 1.93 -8.39 -2.91
N ILE A 32 2.77 -7.42 -3.31
CA ILE A 32 4.02 -7.06 -2.60
C ILE A 32 3.74 -6.63 -1.16
N LEU A 33 2.71 -5.81 -0.97
CA LEU A 33 2.39 -5.24 0.34
C LEU A 33 1.54 -6.17 1.19
N HIS A 34 1.05 -7.28 0.61
CA HIS A 34 0.04 -8.16 1.21
C HIS A 34 -1.19 -7.37 1.66
N LEU A 35 -1.61 -6.42 0.81
CA LEU A 35 -2.79 -5.59 1.01
C LEU A 35 -3.93 -6.05 0.11
N GLY A 36 -5.15 -5.67 0.46
CA GLY A 36 -6.29 -5.87 -0.43
C GLY A 36 -6.12 -5.01 -1.68
N ILE A 37 -6.31 -5.59 -2.86
CA ILE A 37 -6.29 -4.84 -4.14
C ILE A 37 -7.24 -3.65 -4.13
N GLN A 38 -8.40 -3.79 -3.49
CA GLN A 38 -9.38 -2.71 -3.34
C GLN A 38 -8.80 -1.54 -2.54
N GLN A 39 -8.03 -1.80 -1.47
CA GLN A 39 -7.41 -0.74 -0.69
C GLN A 39 -6.34 0.00 -1.50
N VAL A 40 -5.53 -0.74 -2.26
CA VAL A 40 -4.51 -0.16 -3.15
C VAL A 40 -5.17 0.69 -4.24
N GLN A 41 -6.23 0.18 -4.88
CA GLN A 41 -6.98 0.93 -5.89
C GLN A 41 -7.64 2.18 -5.31
N GLN A 42 -8.27 2.09 -4.13
CA GLN A 42 -8.82 3.26 -3.46
C GLN A 42 -7.74 4.29 -3.15
N PHE A 43 -6.56 3.86 -2.71
CA PHE A 43 -5.44 4.75 -2.42
C PHE A 43 -4.93 5.45 -3.68
N ILE A 44 -4.68 4.70 -4.75
CA ILE A 44 -4.27 5.25 -6.05
C ILE A 44 -5.32 6.23 -6.60
N ASN A 45 -6.59 5.91 -6.50
CA ASN A 45 -7.69 6.77 -6.96
C ASN A 45 -7.87 8.03 -6.09
N ASN A 46 -7.43 8.00 -4.82
CA ASN A 46 -7.45 9.17 -3.94
C ASN A 46 -6.23 10.09 -4.13
N LEU A 47 -5.14 9.56 -4.70
CA LEU A 47 -3.92 10.31 -5.02
C LEU A 47 -4.02 11.16 -6.30
N ASN A 48 -5.06 10.95 -7.12
CA ASN A 48 -5.32 11.64 -8.38
C ASN A 48 -6.39 12.72 -8.22
#